data_AF-A0A8T3CSS1-F1
#
_entry.id   AF-A0A8T3CSS1-F1
#
_cell.length_a   1.000
_cell.length_b   1.000
_cell.length_c   1.000
_cell.angle_alpha   90.00
_cell.angle_beta   90.00
_cell.angle_gamma   90.00
#
_symmetry.space_group_name_H-M   'P 1'
#
loop_
_entity.id
_entity.type
_entity.pdbx_description
1 polymer ?
#
loop_
_entity_poly.entity_id
_entity_poly.type
_entity_poly.pdbx_seq_one_letter_code
_entity_poly.pdbx_strand_id
1 'polypeptide(L)'
;MVTIYQPNEGMGFPIQDRPPTPPEEIFICSHEDLPEKYWKKYQYATKFVQLVKSKTPKVTLYTKHGKCVLMENSPSADLEMSFYDGAKTHKTAELVRVVENTGKSYTVKGEVGFSGLSPASRTYVELTDEGHRMCLAIEAAITAEEQRTSTSTPFFPITVGRRPPKVDTTSPSSQNAQGWKQPAASDVAQVCLASPPQPPHITPSMISYDGSDFTSASMVKNISPTSSKKEHVANTGKVLKSVFVPNIGWASQLTSGEVWVQFNDGSQLVVQAGVSSIIYTSPEGRTTSYKENEKLPEHVKEKLHCLSSILGLLASPAGRR
;
A
#
# COMPACT_ATOMS: atom_id res chain seq x y z
N MET A 1 14.36 17.47 -20.78
CA MET A 1 14.62 17.19 -22.21
C MET A 1 13.57 16.19 -22.70
N VAL A 2 12.94 16.45 -23.84
CA VAL A 2 11.97 15.55 -24.47
C VAL A 2 12.47 15.21 -25.87
N THR A 3 12.57 13.93 -26.18
CA THR A 3 12.98 13.43 -27.51
C THR A 3 11.77 12.77 -28.16
N ILE A 4 11.43 13.23 -29.36
CA ILE A 4 10.28 12.77 -30.13
C ILE A 4 10.79 12.29 -31.47
N TYR A 5 10.35 11.11 -31.89
CA TYR A 5 10.63 10.59 -33.22
C TYR A 5 9.39 9.90 -33.77
N GLN A 6 9.30 9.87 -35.10
CA GLN A 6 8.23 9.19 -35.81
C GLN A 6 8.84 8.04 -36.62
N PRO A 7 8.67 6.79 -36.17
CA PRO A 7 9.26 5.65 -36.85
C PRO A 7 8.61 5.39 -38.20
N ASN A 8 9.43 5.04 -39.19
CA ASN A 8 9.02 4.66 -40.55
C ASN A 8 8.00 5.64 -41.16
N GLU A 9 8.25 6.95 -41.06
CA GLU A 9 7.36 8.00 -41.60
C GLU A 9 5.90 7.92 -41.11
N GLY A 10 5.65 7.26 -39.97
CA GLY A 10 4.31 7.08 -39.41
C GLY A 10 3.69 5.70 -39.64
N MET A 11 4.36 4.81 -40.38
CA MET A 11 3.94 3.41 -40.55
C MET A 11 4.09 2.58 -39.27
N GLY A 12 4.89 3.07 -38.32
CA GLY A 12 5.09 2.41 -37.03
C GLY A 12 6.04 1.21 -37.08
N PHE A 13 6.20 0.56 -35.94
CA PHE A 13 6.93 -0.70 -35.76
C PHE A 13 6.02 -1.73 -35.07
N PRO A 14 6.26 -3.03 -35.26
CA PRO A 14 5.68 -4.06 -34.40
C PRO A 14 5.98 -3.77 -32.92
N ILE A 15 5.00 -3.99 -32.03
CA ILE A 15 5.18 -3.81 -30.59
C ILE A 15 6.15 -4.89 -30.07
N GLN A 16 7.14 -4.47 -29.30
CA GLN A 16 8.13 -5.33 -28.65
C GLN A 16 8.16 -5.04 -27.14
N ASP A 17 8.87 -5.87 -26.37
CA ASP A 17 9.01 -5.72 -24.91
C ASP A 17 9.84 -4.49 -24.50
N ARG A 18 10.59 -3.89 -25.43
CA ARG A 18 11.43 -2.72 -25.19
C ARG A 18 11.11 -1.62 -26.20
N PRO A 19 11.23 -0.33 -25.83
CA PRO A 19 11.09 0.76 -26.78
C PRO A 19 12.11 0.62 -27.92
N PRO A 20 11.73 0.96 -29.17
CA PRO A 20 12.67 0.92 -30.29
C PRO A 20 13.76 1.98 -30.13
N THR A 21 14.92 1.71 -30.73
CA THR A 21 16.02 2.68 -30.80
C THR A 21 15.58 3.91 -31.61
N PRO A 22 15.84 5.14 -31.12
CA PRO A 22 15.53 6.34 -31.89
C PRO A 22 16.25 6.35 -33.26
N PRO A 23 15.60 6.81 -34.34
CA PRO A 23 16.24 7.03 -35.64
C PRO A 23 17.17 8.27 -35.60
N GLU A 24 17.82 8.60 -36.72
CA GLU A 24 18.63 9.83 -36.83
C GLU A 24 17.77 11.10 -36.81
N GLU A 25 16.59 11.07 -37.44
CA GLU A 25 15.67 12.20 -37.48
C GLU A 25 14.83 12.25 -36.20
N ILE A 26 15.30 13.05 -35.24
CA ILE A 26 14.65 13.27 -33.95
C ILE A 26 14.36 14.76 -33.72
N PHE A 27 13.23 15.03 -33.11
CA PHE A 27 12.90 16.35 -32.57
C PHE A 27 13.22 16.36 -31.08
N ILE A 28 14.13 17.24 -30.67
CA ILE A 28 14.48 17.43 -29.26
C ILE A 28 14.04 18.82 -28.83
N CYS A 29 13.31 18.88 -27.71
CA CYS A 29 12.91 20.15 -27.11
C CYS A 29 13.05 20.13 -25.59
N SER A 30 13.02 21.31 -24.99
CA SER A 30 12.86 21.46 -23.54
C SER A 30 11.42 21.09 -23.14
N HIS A 31 11.14 21.04 -21.84
CA HIS A 31 9.77 20.85 -21.36
C HIS A 31 8.87 22.06 -21.72
N GLU A 32 9.43 23.26 -21.65
CA GLU A 32 8.73 24.53 -21.87
C GLU A 32 8.42 24.74 -23.36
N ASP A 33 9.30 24.30 -24.24
CA ASP A 33 9.17 24.45 -25.69
C ASP A 33 8.39 23.29 -26.35
N LEU A 34 7.79 22.40 -25.56
CA LEU A 34 7.08 21.24 -26.08
C LEU A 34 5.84 21.67 -26.88
N PRO A 35 5.72 21.35 -28.17
CA PRO A 35 4.55 21.72 -28.97
C PRO A 35 3.24 21.15 -28.41
N GLU A 36 2.15 21.93 -28.47
CA GLU A 36 0.83 21.58 -27.89
C GLU A 36 0.32 20.20 -28.32
N LYS A 37 0.59 19.80 -29.57
CA LYS A 37 0.23 18.49 -30.13
C LYS A 37 0.77 17.30 -29.31
N TYR A 38 1.81 17.50 -28.49
CA TYR A 38 2.40 16.47 -27.64
C TYR A 38 2.03 16.57 -26.17
N TRP A 39 1.36 17.63 -25.73
CA TRP A 39 1.04 17.85 -24.31
C TRP A 39 0.27 16.69 -23.69
N LYS A 40 -0.73 16.16 -24.40
CA LYS A 40 -1.51 15.03 -23.91
C LYS A 40 -0.65 13.77 -23.73
N LYS A 41 0.28 13.50 -24.66
CA LYS A 41 1.22 12.37 -24.56
C LYS A 41 2.16 12.52 -23.36
N TYR A 42 2.71 13.72 -23.19
CA TYR A 42 3.55 14.03 -22.04
C TYR A 42 2.78 13.90 -20.72
N GLN A 43 1.53 14.37 -20.67
CA GLN A 43 0.67 14.23 -19.49
C GLN A 43 0.42 12.76 -19.11
N TYR A 44 0.31 11.84 -20.08
CA TYR A 44 0.24 10.41 -19.80
C TYR A 44 1.52 9.91 -19.12
N ALA A 45 2.69 10.28 -19.64
CA ALA A 45 3.97 9.93 -19.03
C ALA A 45 4.07 10.49 -17.60
N THR A 46 3.68 11.75 -17.39
CA THR A 46 3.65 12.37 -16.05
C THR A 46 2.75 11.60 -15.09
N LYS A 47 1.52 11.25 -15.48
CA LYS A 47 0.58 10.49 -14.63
C LYS A 47 1.11 9.09 -14.33
N PHE A 48 1.74 8.44 -15.30
CA PHE A 48 2.34 7.12 -15.10
C PHE A 48 3.51 7.19 -14.11
N VAL A 49 4.44 8.13 -14.30
CA VAL A 49 5.57 8.32 -13.38
C VAL A 49 5.06 8.66 -11.97
N GLN A 50 4.04 9.51 -11.85
CA GLN A 50 3.46 9.84 -10.55
C GLN A 50 2.86 8.61 -9.84
N LEU A 51 2.17 7.73 -10.58
CA LEU A 51 1.65 6.47 -10.06
C LEU A 51 2.78 5.53 -9.61
N VAL A 52 3.86 5.41 -10.41
CA VAL A 52 5.01 4.59 -10.04
C VAL A 52 5.66 5.13 -8.77
N LYS A 53 5.87 6.45 -8.69
CA LYS A 53 6.42 7.10 -7.49
C LYS A 53 5.56 6.84 -6.25
N SER A 54 4.23 6.87 -6.36
CA SER A 54 3.33 6.62 -5.23
C SER A 54 3.30 5.16 -4.75
N LYS A 55 4.02 4.27 -5.43
CA LYS A 55 4.23 2.86 -5.08
C LYS A 55 5.69 2.46 -4.96
N THR A 56 6.61 3.42 -5.06
CA THR A 56 8.05 3.18 -4.93
C THR A 56 8.49 3.63 -3.54
N PRO A 57 8.92 2.71 -2.65
CA PRO A 57 9.40 3.06 -1.33
C PRO A 57 10.64 3.96 -1.40
N LYS A 58 10.63 5.06 -0.64
CA LYS A 58 11.77 5.94 -0.40
C LYS A 58 12.39 5.71 0.98
N VAL A 59 11.56 5.71 2.02
CA VAL A 59 11.98 5.43 3.41
C VAL A 59 11.12 4.30 3.98
N THR A 60 11.77 3.25 4.45
CA THR A 60 11.13 2.18 5.23
C THR A 60 11.58 2.29 6.68
N LEU A 61 10.65 2.46 7.61
CA LEU A 61 10.92 2.57 9.04
C LEU A 61 10.18 1.46 9.80
N TYR A 62 10.91 0.62 10.52
CA TYR A 62 10.33 -0.32 11.47
C TYR A 62 10.20 0.34 12.84
N THR A 63 8.97 0.49 13.31
CA THR A 63 8.66 0.97 14.66
C THR A 63 8.29 -0.21 15.57
N LYS A 64 7.99 0.08 16.84
CA LYS A 64 7.46 -0.91 17.79
C LYS A 64 6.05 -1.41 17.43
N HIS A 65 5.29 -0.65 16.63
CA HIS A 65 3.90 -0.94 16.28
C HIS A 65 3.73 -1.54 14.88
N GLY A 66 4.64 -1.21 13.95
CA GLY A 66 4.51 -1.65 12.57
C GLY A 66 5.64 -1.17 11.67
N LYS A 67 5.49 -1.47 10.39
CA LYS A 67 6.37 -1.04 9.31
C LYS A 67 5.73 0.16 8.59
N CYS A 68 6.39 1.31 8.67
CA CYS A 68 6.04 2.53 7.96
C CYS A 68 6.82 2.60 6.64
N VAL A 69 6.17 2.98 5.55
CA VAL A 69 6.77 3.09 4.22
C VAL A 69 6.35 4.41 3.59
N LEU A 70 7.28 5.36 3.49
CA LEU A 70 7.14 6.63 2.79
C LEU A 70 7.53 6.43 1.32
N MET A 71 6.73 6.96 0.40
CA MET A 71 6.88 6.76 -1.05
C MET A 71 7.60 7.95 -1.74
N GLU A 72 8.01 7.76 -3.00
CA GLU A 72 8.78 8.73 -3.81
C GLU A 72 7.96 9.93 -4.37
N ASN A 73 6.64 9.97 -4.17
CA ASN A 73 5.75 10.99 -4.76
C ASN A 73 5.70 12.33 -4.01
N SER A 74 6.85 12.76 -3.46
CA SER A 74 7.06 14.09 -2.85
C SER A 74 6.65 15.24 -3.80
N PRO A 75 6.15 16.40 -3.31
CA PRO A 75 6.09 16.87 -1.91
C PRO A 75 4.98 16.26 -1.06
N SER A 76 3.95 15.71 -1.70
CA SER A 76 2.84 15.04 -1.04
C SER A 76 3.02 13.53 -1.08
N ALA A 77 4.11 13.05 -0.47
CA ALA A 77 4.45 11.65 -0.46
C ALA A 77 3.37 10.80 0.23
N ASP A 78 3.02 9.68 -0.40
CA ASP A 78 2.12 8.70 0.18
C ASP A 78 2.85 7.94 1.30
N LEU A 79 2.08 7.48 2.28
CA LEU A 79 2.57 6.66 3.37
C LEU A 79 1.71 5.42 3.53
N GLU A 80 2.36 4.26 3.68
CA GLU A 80 1.71 3.02 4.07
C GLU A 80 2.26 2.57 5.43
N MET A 81 1.38 2.31 6.39
CA MET A 81 1.75 1.73 7.68
C MET A 81 1.10 0.35 7.81
N SER A 82 1.93 -0.68 7.94
CA SER A 82 1.50 -2.06 8.19
C SER A 82 1.77 -2.44 9.63
N PHE A 83 0.73 -2.52 10.43
CA PHE A 83 0.81 -2.86 11.85
C PHE A 83 1.07 -4.35 12.05
N TYR A 84 1.76 -4.69 13.14
CA TYR A 84 2.11 -6.09 13.42
C TYR A 84 0.91 -6.95 13.84
N ASP A 85 -0.19 -6.33 14.24
CA ASP A 85 -1.47 -6.96 14.56
C ASP A 85 -2.34 -7.24 13.32
N GLY A 86 -1.85 -6.90 12.12
CA GLY A 86 -2.52 -7.14 10.85
C GLY A 86 -3.31 -5.93 10.31
N ALA A 87 -3.49 -4.87 11.10
CA ALA A 87 -4.10 -3.64 10.61
C ALA A 87 -3.18 -2.93 9.60
N LYS A 88 -3.78 -2.12 8.73
CA LYS A 88 -3.04 -1.33 7.72
C LYS A 88 -3.66 0.04 7.58
N THR A 89 -2.82 1.05 7.38
CA THR A 89 -3.27 2.36 6.94
C THR A 89 -2.53 2.78 5.68
N HIS A 90 -3.22 3.57 4.87
CA HIS A 90 -2.68 4.21 3.68
C HIS A 90 -3.09 5.68 3.71
N LYS A 91 -2.09 6.56 3.86
CA LYS A 91 -2.26 8.01 3.91
C LYS A 91 -1.75 8.61 2.61
N THR A 92 -2.57 9.43 1.99
CA THR A 92 -2.23 10.29 0.86
C THR A 92 -2.47 11.75 1.27
N ALA A 93 -2.23 12.71 0.37
CA ALA A 93 -2.58 14.10 0.63
C ALA A 93 -4.08 14.34 0.86
N GLU A 94 -4.95 13.53 0.25
CA GLU A 94 -6.39 13.78 0.25
C GLU A 94 -7.15 12.90 1.24
N LEU A 95 -6.64 11.69 1.49
CA LEU A 95 -7.36 10.67 2.24
C LEU A 95 -6.47 9.84 3.14
N VAL A 96 -7.08 9.29 4.19
CA VAL A 96 -6.50 8.23 5.01
C VAL A 96 -7.45 7.04 4.96
N ARG A 97 -6.95 5.92 4.46
CA ARG A 97 -7.64 4.64 4.50
C ARG A 97 -7.12 3.81 5.68
N VAL A 98 -8.01 3.33 6.52
CA VAL A 98 -7.71 2.42 7.63
C VAL A 98 -8.35 1.07 7.32
N VAL A 99 -7.60 -0.01 7.48
CA VAL A 99 -8.06 -1.39 7.42
C VAL A 99 -7.75 -2.01 8.77
N GLU A 100 -8.76 -2.25 9.59
CA GLU A 100 -8.61 -2.92 10.89
C GLU A 100 -8.20 -4.38 10.70
N ASN A 101 -7.66 -5.00 11.76
CA ASN A 101 -7.28 -6.41 11.76
C ASN A 101 -8.46 -7.37 11.51
N THR A 102 -9.70 -6.92 11.73
CA THR A 102 -10.94 -7.63 11.41
C THR A 102 -11.24 -7.66 9.91
N GLY A 103 -10.52 -6.88 9.10
CA GLY A 103 -10.78 -6.65 7.68
C GLY A 103 -11.75 -5.49 7.41
N LYS A 104 -12.37 -4.91 8.45
CA LYS A 104 -13.21 -3.72 8.29
C LYS A 104 -12.36 -2.53 7.84
N SER A 105 -12.83 -1.79 6.84
CA SER A 105 -12.08 -0.65 6.31
C SER A 105 -12.89 0.63 6.26
N TYR A 106 -12.21 1.76 6.47
CA TYR A 106 -12.77 3.09 6.45
C TYR A 106 -11.86 3.99 5.62
N THR A 107 -12.43 4.92 4.88
CA THR A 107 -11.68 5.95 4.18
C THR A 107 -12.17 7.30 4.63
N VAL A 108 -11.27 8.10 5.19
CA VAL A 108 -11.54 9.43 5.70
C VAL A 108 -10.91 10.44 4.74
N LYS A 109 -11.68 11.46 4.36
CA LYS A 109 -11.20 12.63 3.61
C LYS A 109 -11.23 13.86 4.51
N GLY A 110 -10.10 14.56 4.61
CA GLY A 110 -9.96 15.76 5.46
C GLY A 110 -10.08 15.49 6.97
N GLU A 111 -9.87 16.53 7.78
CA GLU A 111 -9.81 16.40 9.25
C GLU A 111 -11.17 16.12 9.92
N VAL A 112 -12.26 16.53 9.27
CA VAL A 112 -13.62 16.44 9.86
C VAL A 112 -14.11 14.99 9.98
N GLY A 113 -13.63 14.09 9.10
CA GLY A 113 -14.10 12.70 9.06
C GLY A 113 -13.47 11.77 10.11
N PHE A 114 -12.50 12.23 10.91
CA PHE A 114 -11.90 11.44 12.00
C PHE A 114 -12.84 11.26 13.21
N SER A 115 -13.87 12.10 13.32
CA SER A 115 -14.87 12.05 14.40
C SER A 115 -15.72 10.77 14.37
N GLY A 116 -15.99 10.23 13.18
CA GLY A 116 -16.76 9.00 12.99
C GLY A 116 -15.97 7.68 13.12
N LEU A 117 -14.66 7.75 13.37
CA LEU A 117 -13.83 6.56 13.54
C LEU A 117 -14.01 5.93 14.93
N SER A 118 -13.90 4.60 14.97
CA SER A 118 -13.77 3.87 16.24
C SER A 118 -12.53 4.34 17.01
N PRO A 119 -12.50 4.24 18.35
CA PRO A 119 -11.30 4.57 19.13
C PRO A 119 -10.06 3.82 18.67
N ALA A 120 -10.20 2.54 18.30
CA ALA A 120 -9.10 1.73 17.77
C ALA A 120 -8.60 2.25 16.40
N SER A 121 -9.51 2.58 15.48
CA SER A 121 -9.15 3.19 14.21
C SER A 121 -8.43 4.53 14.37
N ARG A 122 -8.83 5.34 15.36
CA ARG A 122 -8.16 6.61 15.67
C ARG A 122 -6.72 6.40 16.12
N THR A 123 -6.46 5.41 16.98
CA THR A 123 -5.10 5.06 17.39
C THR A 123 -4.23 4.66 16.20
N TYR A 124 -4.76 3.89 15.24
CA TYR A 124 -3.98 3.58 14.03
C TYR A 124 -3.63 4.83 13.21
N VAL A 125 -4.55 5.78 13.08
CA VAL A 125 -4.29 7.06 12.40
C VAL A 125 -3.19 7.86 13.12
N GLU A 126 -3.29 8.00 14.44
CA GLU A 126 -2.29 8.73 15.26
C GLU A 126 -0.89 8.12 15.12
N LEU A 127 -0.78 6.79 15.21
CA LEU A 127 0.49 6.08 15.02
C LEU A 127 1.02 6.20 13.59
N THR A 128 0.14 6.28 12.61
CA THR A 128 0.49 6.51 11.20
C THR A 128 1.05 7.93 11.03
N ASP A 129 0.44 8.92 11.66
CA ASP A 129 0.88 10.32 11.61
C ASP A 129 2.22 10.52 12.31
N GLU A 130 2.43 9.86 13.44
CA GLU A 130 3.74 9.80 14.11
C GLU A 130 4.79 9.18 13.19
N GLY A 131 4.51 8.01 12.61
CA GLY A 131 5.39 7.34 11.66
C GLY A 131 5.68 8.17 10.42
N HIS A 132 4.70 8.94 9.93
CA HIS A 132 4.86 9.87 8.81
C HIS A 132 5.87 10.95 9.14
N ARG A 133 5.67 11.64 10.27
CA ARG A 133 6.54 12.72 10.74
C ARG A 133 7.97 12.23 10.94
N MET A 134 8.15 11.01 11.46
CA MET A 134 9.47 10.41 11.60
C MET A 134 10.13 10.12 10.24
N CYS A 135 9.40 9.54 9.28
CA CYS A 135 9.94 9.25 7.95
C CYS A 135 10.35 10.54 7.21
N LEU A 136 9.54 11.60 7.31
CA LEU A 136 9.88 12.91 6.73
C LEU A 136 11.12 13.53 7.40
N ALA A 137 11.26 13.41 8.72
CA ALA A 137 12.46 13.89 9.41
C ALA A 137 13.73 13.13 8.97
N ILE A 138 13.62 11.81 8.78
CA ILE A 138 14.70 10.98 8.24
C ILE A 138 15.04 11.38 6.80
N GLU A 139 14.02 11.52 5.95
CA GLU A 139 14.18 11.97 4.56
C GLU A 139 14.92 13.31 4.51
N ALA A 140 14.49 14.29 5.29
CA ALA A 140 15.10 15.61 5.33
C ALA A 140 16.57 15.56 5.78
N ALA A 141 16.88 14.80 6.83
CA ALA A 141 18.24 14.66 7.35
C ALA A 141 19.19 14.02 6.33
N ILE A 142 18.74 12.94 5.67
CA ILE A 142 19.54 12.21 4.66
C ILE A 142 19.70 13.06 3.40
N THR A 143 18.63 13.72 2.94
CA THR A 143 18.69 14.61 1.77
C THR A 143 19.66 15.76 2.00
N ALA A 144 19.70 16.32 3.22
CA ALA A 144 20.66 17.36 3.57
C ALA A 144 22.11 16.85 3.50
N GLU A 145 22.37 15.59 3.88
CA GLU A 145 23.71 15.00 3.79
C GLU A 145 24.10 14.63 2.36
N GLU A 146 23.16 14.10 1.57
CA GLU A 146 23.34 13.81 0.14
C GLU A 146 23.74 15.08 -0.62
N GLN A 147 23.10 16.22 -0.32
CA GLN A 147 23.43 17.52 -0.94
C GLN A 147 24.82 18.07 -0.56
N ARG A 148 25.36 17.70 0.60
CA ARG A 148 26.69 18.14 1.06
C ARG A 148 27.80 17.30 0.47
N THR A 149 27.48 16.10 0.02
CA THR A 149 28.46 15.14 -0.47
C THR A 149 28.68 15.33 -1.97
N SER A 150 29.93 15.37 -2.41
CA SER A 150 30.27 15.44 -3.85
C SER A 150 30.17 14.09 -4.57
N THR A 151 29.73 13.03 -3.87
CA THR A 151 29.59 11.70 -4.43
C THR A 151 28.30 11.57 -5.20
N SER A 152 28.36 10.95 -6.39
CA SER A 152 27.19 10.71 -7.25
C SER A 152 26.29 9.55 -6.79
N THR A 153 26.54 8.96 -5.62
CA THR A 153 25.78 7.80 -5.14
C THR A 153 24.51 8.26 -4.43
N PRO A 154 23.30 7.85 -4.89
CA PRO A 154 22.05 8.21 -4.23
C PRO A 154 21.95 7.55 -2.85
N PHE A 155 21.38 8.25 -1.87
CA PHE A 155 21.21 7.74 -0.50
C PHE A 155 19.86 7.03 -0.29
N PHE A 156 18.93 7.17 -1.22
CA PHE A 156 17.64 6.50 -1.22
C PHE A 156 17.59 5.35 -2.23
N PRO A 157 16.81 4.29 -1.96
CA PRO A 157 15.94 4.10 -0.79
C PRO A 157 16.71 3.69 0.47
N ILE A 158 16.13 3.98 1.65
CA ILE A 158 16.70 3.57 2.95
C ILE A 158 15.73 2.73 3.78
N THR A 159 16.28 1.79 4.56
CA THR A 159 15.55 1.03 5.57
C THR A 159 16.16 1.24 6.96
N VAL A 160 15.33 1.65 7.92
CA VAL A 160 15.71 1.90 9.31
C VAL A 160 15.02 0.90 10.24
N GLY A 161 15.82 0.22 11.06
CA GLY A 161 15.33 -0.78 12.01
C GLY A 161 14.99 -2.12 11.35
N ARG A 162 14.43 -3.03 12.15
CA ARG A 162 13.99 -4.36 11.74
C ARG A 162 12.71 -4.72 12.49
N ARG A 163 11.94 -5.67 11.93
CA ARG A 163 10.75 -6.19 12.60
C ARG A 163 11.13 -6.80 13.96
N PRO A 164 10.46 -6.43 15.06
CA PRO A 164 10.66 -7.07 16.35
C PRO A 164 10.35 -8.58 16.31
N PRO A 165 11.07 -9.42 17.07
CA PRO A 165 10.72 -10.82 17.20
C PRO A 165 9.33 -10.97 17.80
N LYS A 166 8.55 -11.94 17.31
CA LYS A 166 7.29 -12.30 17.97
C LYS A 166 7.64 -12.91 19.31
N VAL A 167 7.15 -12.31 20.40
CA VAL A 167 7.20 -12.96 21.71
C VAL A 167 6.09 -14.01 21.67
N ASP A 168 6.45 -15.24 21.32
CA ASP A 168 5.53 -16.37 21.44
C ASP A 168 5.32 -16.60 22.94
N THR A 169 4.16 -16.18 23.44
CA THR A 169 3.69 -16.52 24.79
C THR A 169 3.27 -17.99 24.81
N THR A 170 4.22 -18.89 24.59
CA THR A 170 4.16 -20.26 25.09
C THR A 170 5.09 -20.30 26.29
N SER A 171 4.55 -19.98 27.45
CA SER A 171 5.11 -20.40 28.73
C SER A 171 4.96 -21.92 28.86
N PRO A 172 6.05 -22.70 29.04
CA PRO A 172 5.96 -23.92 29.79
C PRO A 172 6.08 -23.55 31.27
N SER A 173 5.00 -23.69 32.01
CA SER A 173 5.03 -23.72 33.46
C SER A 173 5.91 -24.89 33.95
N SER A 174 6.90 -24.52 34.76
CA SER A 174 7.36 -25.22 35.97
C SER A 174 8.28 -26.46 35.83
N GLN A 175 9.52 -26.26 36.27
CA GLN A 175 10.28 -27.00 37.32
C GLN A 175 11.72 -27.36 36.88
N ASN A 176 12.72 -26.60 37.33
CA ASN A 176 13.49 -27.00 38.52
C ASN A 176 14.51 -25.93 38.95
N ALA A 177 14.77 -25.94 40.25
CA ALA A 177 15.51 -24.96 41.04
C ALA A 177 17.05 -25.05 40.90
N GLN A 178 17.72 -24.22 41.72
CA GLN A 178 19.16 -24.01 41.98
C GLN A 178 19.70 -22.85 41.13
N GLY A 179 20.06 -21.66 41.62
CA GLY A 179 20.60 -21.25 42.91
C GLY A 179 21.86 -20.41 42.61
N TRP A 180 21.99 -19.23 43.25
CA TRP A 180 23.13 -18.26 43.27
C TRP A 180 22.75 -16.89 42.69
N LYS A 181 22.26 -15.98 43.56
CA LYS A 181 23.01 -14.99 44.37
C LYS A 181 23.53 -13.80 43.54
N GLN A 182 22.84 -12.67 43.69
CA GLN A 182 23.37 -11.33 43.44
C GLN A 182 24.57 -11.05 44.35
N PRO A 183 25.48 -10.15 43.94
CA PRO A 183 26.13 -9.27 44.90
C PRO A 183 25.76 -7.81 44.66
N ALA A 184 25.53 -7.12 45.79
CA ALA A 184 25.33 -5.69 45.91
C ALA A 184 26.62 -4.90 45.64
N ALA A 185 26.44 -3.61 45.40
CA ALA A 185 27.48 -2.59 45.24
C ALA A 185 28.31 -2.39 46.52
N SER A 186 29.60 -2.08 46.34
CA SER A 186 30.37 -1.06 47.08
C SER A 186 31.83 -0.97 46.62
N ASP A 187 32.19 0.23 46.15
CA ASP A 187 33.37 1.02 46.54
C ASP A 187 34.81 0.85 45.95
N VAL A 188 35.25 2.01 45.44
CA VAL A 188 36.58 2.68 45.30
C VAL A 188 37.75 2.13 44.45
N ALA A 189 38.10 2.96 43.44
CA ALA A 189 39.41 3.39 42.93
C ALA A 189 40.54 2.37 42.63
N GLN A 190 41.12 2.44 41.42
CA GLN A 190 42.44 3.07 41.17
C GLN A 190 42.87 2.91 39.69
N VAL A 191 43.51 3.96 39.16
CA VAL A 191 44.09 4.11 37.82
C VAL A 191 45.37 3.27 37.66
N CYS A 192 45.62 2.68 36.48
CA CYS A 192 46.95 2.61 35.85
C CYS A 192 46.90 2.16 34.37
N LEU A 193 47.76 2.77 33.56
CA LEU A 193 47.94 2.59 32.11
C LEU A 193 48.62 1.25 31.74
N ALA A 194 48.20 0.62 30.63
CA ALA A 194 49.08 -0.07 29.67
C ALA A 194 48.32 -0.48 28.37
N SER A 195 49.02 -0.39 27.24
CA SER A 195 48.62 -0.64 25.84
C SER A 195 48.21 -2.10 25.48
N PRO A 196 47.61 -2.36 24.29
CA PRO A 196 46.79 -3.56 24.03
C PRO A 196 47.53 -4.72 23.34
N PRO A 197 47.04 -5.97 23.46
CA PRO A 197 47.32 -7.03 22.49
C PRO A 197 46.08 -7.38 21.63
N GLN A 198 46.31 -7.41 20.31
CA GLN A 198 45.61 -7.99 19.15
C GLN A 198 44.10 -8.40 19.19
N PRO A 199 43.35 -8.14 18.09
CA PRO A 199 41.95 -8.54 17.95
C PRO A 199 41.79 -10.03 17.56
N PRO A 200 40.74 -10.73 18.04
CA PRO A 200 40.41 -12.06 17.55
C PRO A 200 39.71 -12.01 16.18
N HIS A 201 40.14 -12.89 15.29
CA HIS A 201 39.52 -13.15 13.98
C HIS A 201 38.12 -13.73 14.15
N ILE A 202 37.10 -13.00 13.70
CA ILE A 202 35.74 -13.51 13.56
C ILE A 202 35.51 -13.85 12.08
N THR A 203 35.40 -15.14 11.78
CA THR A 203 34.92 -15.65 10.50
C THR A 203 33.38 -15.56 10.46
N PRO A 204 32.75 -14.85 9.51
CA PRO A 204 31.30 -14.87 9.39
C PRO A 204 30.85 -16.12 8.64
N SER A 205 30.16 -17.02 9.33
CA SER A 205 29.45 -18.15 8.73
C SER A 205 28.30 -17.64 7.87
N MET A 206 28.29 -18.04 6.60
CA MET A 206 27.17 -17.86 5.68
C MET A 206 25.95 -18.62 6.19
N ILE A 207 24.85 -17.90 6.42
CA ILE A 207 23.52 -18.49 6.54
C ILE A 207 22.68 -17.90 5.40
N SER A 208 22.15 -18.82 4.59
CA SER A 208 21.38 -18.62 3.38
C SER A 208 20.20 -17.66 3.57
N TYR A 209 20.03 -16.74 2.63
CA TYR A 209 18.77 -16.01 2.46
C TYR A 209 17.79 -16.92 1.72
N ASP A 210 16.61 -17.12 2.30
CA ASP A 210 15.43 -17.57 1.57
C ASP A 210 14.84 -16.33 0.88
N GLY A 211 14.97 -16.31 -0.45
CA GLY A 211 14.49 -15.24 -1.30
C GLY A 211 12.97 -15.24 -1.32
N SER A 212 12.35 -14.14 -0.89
CA SER A 212 10.93 -13.92 -1.19
C SER A 212 10.86 -13.24 -2.56
N ASP A 213 10.54 -14.05 -3.57
CA ASP A 213 10.50 -13.69 -4.98
C ASP A 213 9.44 -12.63 -5.29
N PHE A 214 9.88 -11.57 -5.98
CA PHE A 214 9.04 -10.71 -6.80
C PHE A 214 9.23 -11.09 -8.28
N THR A 215 8.12 -11.34 -8.97
CA THR A 215 7.89 -11.13 -10.43
C THR A 215 8.92 -11.69 -11.42
N SER A 216 8.55 -12.79 -12.10
CA SER A 216 8.96 -13.09 -13.47
C SER A 216 7.72 -13.26 -14.34
N ALA A 217 7.60 -12.42 -15.38
CA ALA A 217 6.77 -12.72 -16.53
C ALA A 217 7.56 -13.68 -17.43
N SER A 218 7.03 -14.86 -17.70
CA SER A 218 7.50 -15.71 -18.79
C SER A 218 6.33 -16.52 -19.35
N MET A 219 6.23 -16.46 -20.67
CA MET A 219 5.30 -17.23 -21.48
C MET A 219 5.70 -18.72 -21.42
N VAL A 220 4.71 -19.64 -21.44
CA VAL A 220 4.61 -20.82 -22.35
C VAL A 220 3.63 -21.88 -21.81
N LYS A 221 2.69 -22.24 -22.70
CA LYS A 221 1.91 -23.48 -22.95
C LYS A 221 1.55 -24.45 -21.81
N ASN A 222 0.24 -24.72 -21.75
CA ASN A 222 -0.47 -25.99 -21.51
C ASN A 222 0.37 -27.20 -21.09
N ILE A 223 0.16 -27.70 -19.87
CA ILE A 223 -0.21 -29.10 -19.54
C ILE A 223 -0.97 -29.09 -18.19
N SER A 224 -2.18 -29.66 -18.12
CA SER A 224 -2.90 -29.97 -16.87
C SER A 224 -2.38 -31.29 -16.25
N PRO A 225 -2.44 -31.50 -14.92
CA PRO A 225 -3.63 -32.16 -14.40
C PRO A 225 -4.09 -31.74 -12.98
N THR A 226 -5.36 -32.07 -12.77
CA THR A 226 -6.24 -32.07 -11.59
C THR A 226 -5.63 -32.46 -10.24
N SER A 227 -5.97 -31.72 -9.17
CA SER A 227 -6.69 -32.26 -8.01
C SER A 227 -7.26 -31.16 -7.09
N SER A 228 -8.43 -31.44 -6.55
CA SER A 228 -9.36 -30.61 -5.79
C SER A 228 -8.87 -30.10 -4.43
N LYS A 229 -9.11 -28.81 -4.12
CA LYS A 229 -9.66 -28.33 -2.84
C LYS A 229 -10.14 -26.87 -2.97
N LYS A 230 -11.38 -26.63 -2.58
CA LYS A 230 -12.09 -25.34 -2.60
C LYS A 230 -11.64 -24.49 -1.41
N GLU A 231 -11.11 -23.29 -1.66
CA GLU A 231 -11.14 -22.17 -0.72
C GLU A 231 -11.45 -20.89 -1.50
N HIS A 232 -12.57 -20.24 -1.15
CA HIS A 232 -13.11 -19.08 -1.84
C HIS A 232 -12.44 -17.82 -1.28
N VAL A 233 -11.24 -17.51 -1.76
CA VAL A 233 -10.56 -16.24 -1.45
C VAL A 233 -11.23 -15.14 -2.26
N ALA A 234 -12.00 -14.27 -1.60
CA ALA A 234 -12.54 -13.06 -2.19
C ALA A 234 -11.37 -12.14 -2.58
N ASN A 235 -11.14 -12.05 -3.89
CA ASN A 235 -10.12 -11.22 -4.51
C ASN A 235 -10.49 -9.75 -4.24
N THR A 236 -9.77 -9.06 -3.36
CA THR A 236 -10.02 -7.65 -3.06
C THR A 236 -9.46 -6.78 -4.20
N GLY A 237 -10.30 -6.54 -5.21
CA GLY A 237 -9.96 -5.70 -6.35
C GLY A 237 -9.55 -4.27 -5.95
N LYS A 238 -8.79 -3.60 -6.83
CA LYS A 238 -8.43 -2.18 -6.66
C LYS A 238 -9.66 -1.30 -6.93
N VAL A 239 -10.01 -0.38 -6.03
CA VAL A 239 -11.14 0.56 -6.21
C VAL A 239 -10.86 1.52 -7.37
N LEU A 240 -11.80 1.61 -8.30
CA LEU A 240 -11.75 2.43 -9.52
C LEU A 240 -12.42 3.79 -9.32
N LYS A 241 -13.62 3.81 -8.74
CA LYS A 241 -14.37 5.05 -8.46
C LYS A 241 -15.17 4.89 -7.16
N SER A 242 -15.22 5.91 -6.33
CA SER A 242 -16.01 5.92 -5.10
C SER A 242 -16.80 7.23 -4.99
N VAL A 243 -18.05 7.14 -4.57
CA VAL A 243 -18.97 8.27 -4.42
C VAL A 243 -19.77 8.10 -3.14
N PHE A 244 -19.97 9.21 -2.43
CA PHE A 244 -20.90 9.26 -1.31
C PHE A 244 -22.29 9.66 -1.82
N VAL A 245 -23.30 8.88 -1.45
CA VAL A 245 -24.70 9.16 -1.78
C VAL A 245 -25.46 9.50 -0.50
N PRO A 246 -26.01 10.73 -0.37
CA PRO A 246 -26.78 11.14 0.79
C PRO A 246 -27.90 10.16 1.13
N ASN A 247 -28.12 9.90 2.43
CA ASN A 247 -29.10 8.95 2.99
C ASN A 247 -28.87 7.46 2.66
N ILE A 248 -27.95 7.13 1.75
CA ILE A 248 -27.66 5.75 1.36
C ILE A 248 -26.33 5.32 1.97
N GLY A 249 -25.24 6.01 1.65
CA GLY A 249 -23.89 5.70 2.13
C GLY A 249 -22.85 5.72 1.03
N TRP A 250 -21.77 4.95 1.17
CA TRP A 250 -20.66 4.92 0.22
C TRP A 250 -20.84 3.85 -0.83
N ALA A 251 -20.65 4.21 -2.09
CA ALA A 251 -20.62 3.28 -3.20
C ALA A 251 -19.25 3.31 -3.90
N SER A 252 -18.63 2.15 -4.07
CA SER A 252 -17.31 1.97 -4.65
C SER A 252 -17.37 0.93 -5.76
N GLN A 253 -16.97 1.32 -6.96
CA GLN A 253 -16.76 0.40 -8.07
C GLN A 253 -15.31 -0.07 -8.07
N LEU A 254 -15.10 -1.37 -8.21
CA LEU A 254 -13.81 -2.01 -8.29
C LEU A 254 -13.37 -2.13 -9.76
N THR A 255 -12.06 -2.24 -9.98
CA THR A 255 -11.45 -2.51 -11.30
C THR A 255 -11.90 -3.85 -11.89
N SER A 256 -12.35 -4.79 -11.04
CA SER A 256 -12.99 -6.05 -11.41
C SER A 256 -14.41 -5.87 -11.98
N GLY A 257 -14.98 -4.67 -11.91
CA GLY A 257 -16.37 -4.38 -12.27
C GLY A 257 -17.36 -4.58 -11.13
N GLU A 258 -16.92 -5.15 -10.00
CA GLU A 258 -17.74 -5.34 -8.81
C GLU A 258 -18.13 -4.00 -8.20
N VAL A 259 -19.34 -3.91 -7.66
CA VAL A 259 -19.83 -2.70 -6.99
C VAL A 259 -20.09 -3.00 -5.54
N TRP A 260 -19.41 -2.28 -4.66
CA TRP A 260 -19.54 -2.40 -3.22
C TRP A 260 -20.23 -1.17 -2.65
N VAL A 261 -21.30 -1.38 -1.90
CA VAL A 261 -22.07 -0.33 -1.25
C VAL A 261 -22.06 -0.57 0.25
N GLN A 262 -21.62 0.42 1.01
CA GLN A 262 -21.72 0.46 2.47
C GLN A 262 -22.82 1.45 2.84
N PHE A 263 -23.87 0.95 3.47
CA PHE A 263 -24.99 1.78 3.90
C PHE A 263 -24.69 2.47 5.23
N ASN A 264 -25.35 3.61 5.47
CA ASN A 264 -25.19 4.38 6.71
C ASN A 264 -25.62 3.62 7.97
N ASP A 265 -26.48 2.61 7.82
CA ASP A 265 -26.89 1.71 8.91
C ASP A 265 -25.85 0.62 9.24
N GLY A 266 -24.69 0.63 8.56
CA GLY A 266 -23.59 -0.32 8.77
C GLY A 266 -23.69 -1.60 7.96
N SER A 267 -24.82 -1.85 7.27
CA SER A 267 -24.94 -2.97 6.35
C SER A 267 -24.15 -2.75 5.06
N GLN A 268 -23.82 -3.83 4.36
CA GLN A 268 -23.02 -3.81 3.14
C GLN A 268 -23.68 -4.64 2.05
N LEU A 269 -23.48 -4.24 0.80
CA LEU A 269 -23.97 -4.93 -0.37
C LEU A 269 -22.87 -4.97 -1.44
N VAL A 270 -22.46 -6.16 -1.84
CA VAL A 270 -21.51 -6.38 -2.93
C VAL A 270 -22.28 -6.97 -4.11
N VAL A 271 -22.18 -6.36 -5.27
CA VAL A 271 -22.63 -6.91 -6.55
C VAL A 271 -21.40 -7.44 -7.27
N GLN A 272 -21.36 -8.75 -7.50
CA GLN A 272 -20.22 -9.37 -8.18
C GLN A 272 -20.34 -9.19 -9.70
N ALA A 273 -19.22 -8.90 -10.37
CA ALA A 273 -19.17 -8.79 -11.82
C ALA A 273 -19.02 -10.17 -12.46
N GLY A 274 -19.83 -10.46 -13.48
CA GLY A 274 -19.77 -11.74 -14.22
C GLY A 274 -20.46 -12.93 -13.53
N VAL A 275 -21.01 -12.72 -12.33
CA VAL A 275 -21.85 -13.68 -11.61
C VAL A 275 -23.10 -12.92 -11.19
N SER A 276 -24.28 -13.39 -11.58
CA SER A 276 -25.57 -12.80 -11.16
C SER A 276 -25.88 -13.12 -9.69
N SER A 277 -24.96 -12.75 -8.79
CA SER A 277 -25.10 -12.91 -7.35
C SER A 277 -24.72 -11.65 -6.61
N ILE A 278 -25.46 -11.41 -5.53
CA ILE A 278 -25.22 -10.32 -4.59
C ILE A 278 -24.82 -10.91 -3.25
N ILE A 279 -23.99 -10.18 -2.51
CA ILE A 279 -23.59 -10.53 -1.16
C ILE A 279 -24.04 -9.40 -0.26
N TYR A 280 -24.94 -9.69 0.66
CA TYR A 280 -25.43 -8.76 1.67
C TYR A 280 -24.84 -9.10 3.03
N THR A 281 -24.26 -8.11 3.69
CA THR A 281 -23.81 -8.21 5.09
C THR A 281 -24.70 -7.32 5.94
N SER A 282 -25.41 -7.91 6.91
CA SER A 282 -26.26 -7.17 7.83
C SER A 282 -25.44 -6.26 8.77
N PRO A 283 -26.06 -5.26 9.44
CA PRO A 283 -25.36 -4.42 10.42
C PRO A 283 -24.70 -5.22 11.55
N GLU A 284 -25.26 -6.38 11.87
CA GLU A 284 -24.75 -7.34 12.87
C GLU A 284 -23.60 -8.20 12.34
N GLY A 285 -23.15 -7.97 11.10
CA GLY A 285 -22.02 -8.66 10.47
C GLY A 285 -22.35 -9.99 9.81
N ARG A 286 -23.64 -10.39 9.74
CA ARG A 286 -24.04 -11.66 9.12
C ARG A 286 -24.05 -11.51 7.60
N THR A 287 -23.25 -12.33 6.91
CA THR A 287 -23.15 -12.30 5.44
C THR A 287 -24.02 -13.38 4.80
N THR A 288 -24.81 -12.98 3.81
CA THR A 288 -25.72 -13.83 3.03
C THR A 288 -25.51 -13.55 1.54
N SER A 289 -25.26 -14.61 0.77
CA SER A 289 -25.16 -14.50 -0.69
C SER A 289 -26.47 -14.93 -1.31
N TYR A 290 -27.01 -14.09 -2.19
CA TYR A 290 -28.23 -14.36 -2.94
C TYR A 290 -27.92 -14.44 -4.43
N LYS A 291 -28.49 -15.45 -5.10
CA LYS A 291 -28.41 -15.60 -6.56
C LYS A 291 -29.62 -14.97 -7.26
N GLU A 292 -29.50 -14.73 -8.57
CA GLU A 292 -30.52 -14.11 -9.43
C GLU A 292 -31.95 -14.66 -9.25
N ASN A 293 -32.08 -15.96 -8.94
CA ASN A 293 -33.38 -16.65 -8.85
C ASN A 293 -33.86 -16.91 -7.41
N GLU A 294 -33.19 -16.36 -6.40
CA GLU A 294 -33.58 -16.53 -4.99
C GLU A 294 -34.51 -15.41 -4.52
N LYS A 295 -35.49 -15.73 -3.66
CA LYS A 295 -36.39 -14.73 -3.10
C LYS A 295 -35.61 -13.81 -2.16
N LEU A 296 -35.31 -12.62 -2.65
CA LEU A 296 -34.65 -11.57 -1.87
C LEU A 296 -35.59 -11.07 -0.75
N PRO A 297 -35.10 -10.96 0.50
CA PRO A 297 -35.83 -10.25 1.55
C PRO A 297 -36.10 -8.79 1.17
N GLU A 298 -37.23 -8.25 1.65
CA GLU A 298 -37.68 -6.90 1.25
C GLU A 298 -36.64 -5.81 1.57
N HIS A 299 -35.98 -5.90 2.72
CA HIS A 299 -34.90 -4.98 3.11
C HIS A 299 -33.68 -5.02 2.18
N VAL A 300 -33.41 -6.17 1.53
CA VAL A 300 -32.34 -6.29 0.53
C VAL A 300 -32.79 -5.70 -0.80
N LYS A 301 -34.05 -5.88 -1.20
CA LYS A 301 -34.60 -5.29 -2.42
C LYS A 301 -34.63 -3.77 -2.39
N GLU A 302 -35.04 -3.18 -1.27
CA GLU A 302 -35.04 -1.71 -1.09
C GLU A 302 -33.63 -1.13 -1.28
N LYS A 303 -32.63 -1.78 -0.66
CA LYS A 303 -31.21 -1.44 -0.80
C LYS A 303 -30.69 -1.67 -2.22
N LEU A 304 -31.17 -2.71 -2.91
CA LEU A 304 -30.82 -2.98 -4.29
C LEU A 304 -31.44 -1.95 -5.24
N HIS A 305 -32.62 -1.43 -4.96
CA HIS A 305 -33.25 -0.37 -5.76
C HIS A 305 -32.40 0.91 -5.77
N CYS A 306 -31.66 1.18 -4.68
CA CYS A 306 -30.71 2.29 -4.61
C CYS A 306 -29.51 2.11 -5.55
N LEU A 307 -29.13 0.88 -5.92
CA LEU A 307 -27.99 0.62 -6.83
C LEU A 307 -28.22 1.24 -8.21
N SER A 308 -29.45 1.25 -8.72
CA SER A 308 -29.81 1.89 -10.00
C SER A 308 -29.37 3.36 -10.03
N SER A 309 -29.68 4.11 -8.97
CA SER A 309 -29.31 5.52 -8.83
C SER A 309 -27.80 5.69 -8.63
N ILE A 310 -27.17 4.80 -7.87
CA ILE A 310 -25.72 4.77 -7.63
C ILE A 310 -24.95 4.53 -8.93
N LEU A 311 -25.37 3.56 -9.74
CA LEU A 311 -24.75 3.23 -11.02
C LEU A 311 -24.83 4.41 -12.00
N GLY A 312 -25.94 5.15 -12.00
CA GLY A 312 -26.06 6.40 -12.75
C GLY A 312 -25.05 7.47 -12.32
N LEU A 313 -24.83 7.64 -11.01
CA LEU A 313 -23.83 8.58 -10.47
C LEU A 313 -22.38 8.13 -10.74
N LEU A 314 -22.13 6.81 -10.71
CA LEU A 314 -20.83 6.24 -11.04
C LEU A 314 -20.54 6.30 -12.55
N ALA A 315 -21.56 6.22 -13.41
CA ALA A 315 -21.43 6.33 -14.86
C ALA A 315 -21.32 7.77 -15.37
N SER A 316 -21.77 8.77 -14.61
CA SER A 316 -21.67 10.17 -15.02
C SER A 316 -20.20 10.65 -15.00
N PRO A 317 -19.64 11.16 -16.13
CA PRO A 317 -18.37 11.86 -16.11
C PRO A 317 -18.56 13.13 -15.29
N ALA A 318 -17.67 13.40 -14.33
CA ALA A 318 -17.73 14.60 -13.52
C ALA A 318 -17.79 15.84 -14.43
N GLY A 319 -18.99 16.38 -14.58
CA GLY A 319 -19.25 17.59 -15.34
C GLY A 319 -18.58 18.75 -14.64
N ARG A 320 -17.82 19.52 -15.44
CA ARG A 320 -17.25 20.82 -15.07
C ARG A 320 -18.23 21.63 -14.21
N ARG A 321 -17.75 22.08 -13.06
CA ARG A 321 -17.97 23.43 -12.52
C ARG A 321 -16.90 23.71 -11.48
#